data_AF-A0ABD5YT84-F1
#
_entry.id   AF-A0ABD5YT84-F1
#
_cell.length_a   1.000
_cell.length_b   1.000
_cell.length_c   1.000
_cell.angle_alpha   90.00
_cell.angle_beta   90.00
_cell.angle_gamma   90.00
#
_symmetry.space_group_name_H-M   'P 1'
#
loop_
_entity.id
_entity.type
_entity.pdbx_description
1 polymer ?
#
loop_
_entity_poly.entity_id
_entity_poly.type
_entity_poly.pdbx_seq_one_letter_code
_entity_poly.pdbx_strand_id
1 'polypeptide(L)'
;MKAFLPLALPADHPFWEADERPLSAVDELTVQPEPKMIICRDDEAGHHYALTAGQNSQYLEKYSKITYSTEFGFGICTRAQGLAGSAHDGALVLSEDESHYRLRLTVEDATVDGTTLYSRWDAWDDVTVDTWVAPALPWHVRIHRIDTSRRLHSGEGGFALDRSGNEDPDAFEHTESLEERLCSILLELAGFEISVGIVLVASSIRTQTQTSAIHGRSCQR
;
A
#
# COMPACT_ATOMS: atom_id res chain seq x y z
N MET A 1 12.66 -15.96 11.57
CA MET A 1 11.93 -16.04 12.85
C MET A 1 12.90 -15.91 14.03
N LYS A 2 13.43 -14.70 14.30
CA LYS A 2 14.38 -14.45 15.42
C LYS A 2 13.66 -13.99 16.70
N ALA A 3 12.46 -13.43 16.58
CA ALA A 3 11.66 -12.93 17.71
C ALA A 3 11.25 -14.02 18.71
N PHE A 4 11.18 -15.29 18.28
CA PHE A 4 10.84 -16.42 19.14
C PHE A 4 12.08 -17.10 19.75
N LEU A 5 13.28 -16.61 19.47
CA LEU A 5 14.51 -17.17 20.02
C LEU A 5 14.52 -17.18 21.57
N PRO A 6 13.96 -16.17 22.27
CA PRO A 6 13.87 -16.21 23.72
C PRO A 6 13.06 -17.40 24.27
N LEU A 7 12.12 -17.97 23.52
CA LEU A 7 11.36 -19.16 23.96
C LEU A 7 12.24 -20.41 24.15
N ALA A 8 13.46 -20.41 23.59
CA ALA A 8 14.42 -21.49 23.80
C ALA A 8 15.21 -21.34 25.12
N LEU A 9 15.05 -20.23 25.85
CA LEU A 9 15.74 -19.98 27.11
C LEU A 9 15.09 -20.78 28.25
N PRO A 10 15.88 -21.21 29.26
CA PRO A 10 15.36 -21.80 30.48
C PRO A 10 14.32 -20.89 31.18
N ALA A 11 13.41 -21.50 31.94
CA ALA A 11 12.35 -20.77 32.65
C ALA A 11 12.90 -19.80 33.71
N ASP A 12 14.10 -20.06 34.25
CA ASP A 12 14.82 -19.26 35.23
C ASP A 12 15.82 -18.27 34.59
N HIS A 13 15.76 -18.07 33.27
CA HIS A 13 16.67 -17.15 32.58
C HIS A 13 16.34 -15.68 32.93
N PRO A 14 17.34 -14.80 33.20
CA PRO A 14 17.13 -13.39 33.55
C PRO A 14 16.34 -12.55 32.55
N PHE A 15 16.18 -13.05 31.32
CA PHE A 15 15.31 -12.45 30.31
C PHE A 15 13.85 -12.39 30.77
N TRP A 16 13.36 -13.42 31.47
CA TRP A 16 11.97 -13.50 31.95
C TRP A 16 11.71 -12.65 33.20
N GLU A 17 12.76 -12.30 33.92
CA GLU A 17 12.70 -11.48 35.15
C GLU A 17 12.93 -9.99 34.88
N ALA A 18 13.30 -9.63 33.64
CA ALA A 18 13.60 -8.25 33.28
C ALA A 18 12.32 -7.40 33.20
N ASP A 19 12.34 -6.23 33.83
CA ASP A 19 11.25 -5.26 33.72
C ASP A 19 11.12 -4.74 32.28
N GLU A 20 9.87 -4.64 31.80
CA GLU A 20 9.57 -4.01 30.52
C GLU A 20 10.01 -2.54 30.56
N ARG A 21 10.85 -2.15 29.61
CA ARG A 21 11.29 -0.77 29.44
C ARG A 21 10.46 -0.11 28.34
N PRO A 22 10.18 1.20 28.46
CA PRO A 22 9.53 1.92 27.38
C PRO A 22 10.35 1.81 26.10
N LEU A 23 9.65 1.77 24.96
CA LEU A 23 10.30 1.88 23.66
C LEU A 23 11.12 3.17 23.65
N SER A 24 12.40 3.08 23.26
CA SER A 24 13.24 4.26 23.07
C SER A 24 12.60 5.18 22.04
N ALA A 25 12.78 6.50 22.16
CA ALA A 25 12.35 7.42 21.11
C ALA A 25 12.89 6.97 19.75
N VAL A 26 12.00 6.79 18.79
CA VAL A 26 12.32 6.41 17.42
C VAL A 26 11.79 7.50 16.51
N ASP A 27 12.52 7.80 15.43
CA ASP A 27 12.05 8.76 14.44
C ASP A 27 10.75 8.26 13.77
N GLU A 28 9.87 9.21 13.44
CA GLU A 28 8.62 8.96 12.72
C GLU A 28 8.88 8.24 11.38
N LEU A 29 10.00 8.56 10.73
CA LEU A 29 10.42 7.94 9.47
C LEU A 29 11.76 7.25 9.65
N THR A 30 11.85 5.99 9.22
CA THR A 30 13.13 5.28 9.09
C THR A 30 13.30 4.79 7.67
N VAL A 31 14.19 5.43 6.92
CA VAL A 31 14.58 5.01 5.58
C VAL A 31 15.54 3.82 5.69
N GLN A 32 15.25 2.75 4.94
CA GLN A 32 16.09 1.57 4.81
C GLN A 32 16.51 1.41 3.34
N PRO A 33 17.68 1.95 2.95
CA PRO A 33 18.12 1.98 1.54
C PRO A 33 18.29 0.59 0.94
N GLU A 34 18.90 -0.35 1.68
CA GLU A 34 19.24 -1.69 1.19
C GLU A 34 17.99 -2.52 0.84
N PRO A 35 16.96 -2.62 1.69
CA PRO A 35 15.70 -3.27 1.32
C PRO A 35 14.76 -2.35 0.54
N LYS A 36 15.13 -1.10 0.24
CA LYS A 36 14.29 -0.13 -0.50
C LYS A 36 12.92 0.06 0.16
N MET A 37 12.96 0.33 1.46
CA MET A 37 11.79 0.40 2.34
C MET A 37 11.85 1.66 3.19
N ILE A 38 10.69 2.22 3.52
CA ILE A 38 10.55 3.28 4.53
C ILE A 38 9.57 2.79 5.59
N ILE A 39 9.98 2.81 6.85
CA ILE A 39 9.09 2.56 7.98
C ILE A 39 8.53 3.90 8.44
N CYS A 40 7.20 3.98 8.49
CA CYS A 40 6.46 5.15 8.92
C CYS A 40 5.76 4.85 10.26
N ARG A 41 5.91 5.77 11.19
CA ARG A 41 5.28 5.72 12.51
C ARG A 41 4.49 6.98 12.72
N ASP A 42 3.19 6.79 12.88
CA ASP A 42 2.28 7.84 13.29
C ASP A 42 1.89 7.59 14.74
N ASP A 43 2.58 8.30 15.64
CA ASP A 43 2.34 8.20 17.08
C ASP A 43 0.96 8.77 17.47
N GLU A 44 0.40 9.70 16.69
CA GLU A 44 -0.91 10.30 16.96
C GLU A 44 -2.05 9.32 16.64
N ALA A 45 -2.00 8.64 15.50
CA ALA A 45 -2.96 7.60 15.15
C ALA A 45 -2.65 6.24 15.79
N GLY A 46 -1.44 6.04 16.34
CA GLY A 46 -0.96 4.75 16.82
C GLY A 46 -0.77 3.73 15.70
N HIS A 47 -0.46 4.20 14.48
CA HIS A 47 -0.38 3.39 13.28
C HIS A 47 1.06 3.28 12.77
N HIS A 48 1.50 2.05 12.49
CA HIS A 48 2.78 1.80 11.84
C HIS A 48 2.55 1.14 10.48
N TYR A 49 3.27 1.61 9.48
CA TYR A 49 3.23 1.03 8.14
C TYR A 49 4.59 1.10 7.45
N ALA A 50 4.76 0.31 6.40
CA ALA A 50 5.96 0.23 5.59
C ALA A 50 5.63 0.53 4.14
N LEU A 51 6.39 1.44 3.53
CA LEU A 51 6.40 1.70 2.09
C LEU A 51 7.53 0.91 1.44
N THR A 52 7.29 0.32 0.26
CA THR A 52 8.23 -0.57 -0.41
C THR A 52 8.27 -0.33 -1.93
N ALA A 53 9.43 -0.57 -2.54
CA ALA A 53 9.62 -0.37 -3.97
C ALA A 53 10.32 -1.52 -4.71
N GLY A 54 11.15 -2.33 -4.05
CA GLY A 54 12.13 -3.17 -4.74
C GLY A 54 11.97 -4.68 -4.58
N GLN A 55 10.89 -5.15 -3.98
CA GLN A 55 10.74 -6.53 -3.56
C GLN A 55 10.34 -7.42 -4.75
N ASN A 56 11.20 -8.39 -5.07
CA ASN A 56 10.91 -9.47 -6.03
C ASN A 56 10.78 -10.78 -5.25
N SER A 57 9.60 -11.41 -5.34
CA SER A 57 9.27 -12.61 -4.57
C SER A 57 8.47 -13.59 -5.40
N GLN A 58 8.60 -14.88 -5.10
CA GLN A 58 7.74 -15.93 -5.67
C GLN A 58 6.34 -15.96 -5.05
N TYR A 59 6.12 -15.23 -3.95
CA TYR A 59 4.81 -15.09 -3.30
C TYR A 59 4.30 -13.66 -3.46
N LEU A 60 3.86 -13.35 -4.67
CA LEU A 60 3.60 -12.01 -5.18
C LEU A 60 2.52 -11.28 -4.39
N GLU A 61 1.42 -11.96 -4.09
CA GLU A 61 0.28 -11.40 -3.36
C GLU A 61 0.67 -10.98 -1.93
N LYS A 62 1.74 -11.57 -1.39
CA LYS A 62 2.24 -11.30 -0.04
C LYS A 62 3.34 -10.25 -0.02
N TYR A 63 4.23 -10.24 -1.01
CA TYR A 63 5.50 -9.50 -0.91
C TYR A 63 5.77 -8.51 -2.06
N SER A 64 4.84 -8.35 -3.02
CA SER A 64 5.01 -7.42 -4.14
C SER A 64 4.18 -6.15 -4.04
N LYS A 65 3.48 -5.92 -2.92
CA LYS A 65 2.67 -4.71 -2.67
C LYS A 65 3.56 -3.54 -2.28
N ILE A 66 3.04 -2.32 -2.47
CA ILE A 66 3.76 -1.07 -2.27
C ILE A 66 3.67 -0.58 -0.82
N THR A 67 2.60 -0.94 -0.10
CA THR A 67 2.43 -0.54 1.30
C THR A 67 1.90 -1.69 2.15
N TYR A 68 2.36 -1.76 3.41
CA TYR A 68 1.97 -2.76 4.40
C TYR A 68 1.68 -2.10 5.73
N SER A 69 0.59 -2.48 6.39
CA SER A 69 0.19 -1.97 7.70
C SER A 69 0.46 -3.01 8.79
N THR A 70 0.73 -2.56 10.02
CA THR A 70 0.73 -3.43 11.20
C THR A 70 -0.66 -3.66 11.79
N GLU A 71 -1.64 -2.82 11.46
CA GLU A 71 -3.03 -2.92 11.93
C GLU A 71 -3.92 -3.65 10.93
N PHE A 72 -3.71 -3.40 9.64
CA PHE A 72 -4.50 -3.96 8.55
C PHE A 72 -3.74 -5.13 7.93
N GLY A 73 -4.45 -6.25 7.75
CA GLY A 73 -3.93 -7.41 7.06
C GLY A 73 -3.66 -7.13 5.57
N PHE A 74 -3.30 -8.17 4.84
CA PHE A 74 -3.19 -8.13 3.38
C PHE A 74 -4.17 -9.11 2.75
N GLY A 75 -4.71 -8.74 1.59
CA GLY A 75 -5.54 -9.64 0.77
C GLY A 75 -4.69 -10.62 -0.03
N ILE A 76 -5.33 -11.73 -0.42
CA ILE A 76 -4.81 -12.70 -1.39
C ILE A 76 -5.84 -12.88 -2.50
N CYS A 77 -5.39 -13.08 -3.74
CA CYS A 77 -6.30 -13.23 -4.86
C CYS A 77 -7.29 -14.37 -4.62
N THR A 78 -8.56 -14.14 -4.93
CA THR A 78 -9.61 -15.14 -4.80
C THR A 78 -10.06 -15.63 -6.18
N ARG A 79 -11.08 -16.49 -6.24
CA ARG A 79 -11.71 -16.90 -7.51
C ARG A 79 -12.70 -15.86 -8.05
N ALA A 80 -12.96 -14.78 -7.30
CA ALA A 80 -13.83 -13.72 -7.79
C ALA A 80 -13.20 -13.01 -9.00
N GLN A 81 -14.05 -12.51 -9.89
CA GLN A 81 -13.61 -11.71 -11.02
C GLN A 81 -13.51 -10.24 -10.63
N GLY A 82 -12.76 -9.49 -11.42
CA GLY A 82 -12.62 -8.04 -11.28
C GLY A 82 -11.84 -7.61 -10.03
N LEU A 83 -12.04 -6.37 -9.60
CA LEU A 83 -11.30 -5.80 -8.47
C LEU A 83 -11.55 -6.56 -7.16
N ALA A 84 -12.77 -7.07 -6.95
CA ALA A 84 -13.13 -7.85 -5.77
C ALA A 84 -12.27 -9.12 -5.59
N GLY A 85 -11.73 -9.69 -6.69
CA GLY A 85 -10.85 -10.86 -6.66
C GLY A 85 -9.35 -10.56 -6.71
N SER A 86 -8.98 -9.31 -6.95
CA SER A 86 -7.61 -8.91 -7.35
C SER A 86 -6.61 -8.76 -6.20
N ALA A 87 -7.08 -8.69 -4.95
CA ALA A 87 -6.24 -8.47 -3.76
C ALA A 87 -5.28 -7.27 -3.90
N HIS A 88 -5.80 -6.19 -4.47
CA HIS A 88 -5.06 -4.97 -4.79
C HIS A 88 -4.81 -4.04 -3.59
N ASP A 89 -5.10 -4.47 -2.36
CA ASP A 89 -4.72 -3.70 -1.18
C ASP A 89 -3.22 -3.40 -1.20
N GLY A 90 -2.90 -2.13 -0.99
CA GLY A 90 -1.55 -1.60 -1.01
C GLY A 90 -0.86 -1.67 -2.38
N ALA A 91 -1.60 -1.78 -3.49
CA ALA A 91 -1.03 -1.93 -4.82
C ALA A 91 -1.86 -1.29 -5.93
N LEU A 92 -1.18 -0.99 -7.05
CA LEU A 92 -1.80 -0.75 -8.35
C LEU A 92 -2.06 -2.08 -9.05
N VAL A 93 -3.25 -2.23 -9.63
CA VAL A 93 -3.59 -3.31 -10.55
C VAL A 93 -4.06 -2.78 -11.88
N LEU A 94 -3.76 -3.52 -12.96
CA LEU A 94 -4.14 -3.19 -14.33
C LEU A 94 -4.90 -4.34 -15.00
N SER A 95 -5.85 -4.04 -15.87
CA SER A 95 -6.66 -5.03 -16.59
C SER A 95 -6.99 -4.55 -18.01
N GLU A 96 -7.16 -5.49 -18.95
CA GLU A 96 -7.65 -5.20 -20.30
C GLU A 96 -9.18 -5.40 -20.42
N ASP A 97 -9.80 -6.14 -19.49
CA ASP A 97 -11.15 -6.69 -19.63
C ASP A 97 -12.04 -6.53 -18.38
N GLU A 98 -11.58 -5.76 -17.38
CA GLU A 98 -12.23 -5.54 -16.09
C GLU A 98 -12.47 -6.81 -15.25
N SER A 99 -12.00 -7.97 -15.73
CA SER A 99 -12.24 -9.28 -15.13
C SER A 99 -10.97 -9.87 -14.57
N HIS A 100 -9.84 -9.69 -15.26
CA HIS A 100 -8.53 -10.19 -14.87
C HIS A 100 -7.58 -9.02 -14.62
N TYR A 101 -7.20 -8.86 -13.35
CA TYR A 101 -6.30 -7.81 -12.90
C TYR A 101 -4.90 -8.37 -12.64
N ARG A 102 -3.87 -7.64 -13.12
CA ARG A 102 -2.46 -7.94 -12.91
C ARG A 102 -1.87 -6.99 -11.87
N LEU A 103 -1.17 -7.57 -10.91
CA LEU A 103 -0.36 -6.88 -9.90
C LEU A 103 1.07 -6.66 -10.41
N ARG A 104 1.85 -5.87 -9.67
CA ARG A 104 3.30 -5.79 -9.81
C ARG A 104 3.95 -7.16 -9.60
N LEU A 105 4.47 -7.77 -10.67
CA LEU A 105 5.10 -9.10 -10.63
C LEU A 105 6.60 -9.01 -10.38
N THR A 106 7.29 -8.32 -11.28
CA THR A 106 8.75 -8.17 -11.28
C THR A 106 9.10 -6.71 -11.34
N VAL A 107 9.90 -6.26 -10.39
CA VAL A 107 10.54 -4.95 -10.35
C VAL A 107 11.87 -5.04 -11.10
N GLU A 108 12.01 -4.23 -12.15
CA GLU A 108 13.21 -4.15 -12.97
C GLU A 108 14.26 -3.23 -12.35
N ASP A 109 13.80 -2.08 -11.85
CA ASP A 109 14.64 -1.09 -11.19
C ASP A 109 13.92 -0.53 -9.98
N ALA A 110 14.67 -0.21 -8.93
CA ALA A 110 14.12 0.48 -7.78
C ALA A 110 15.21 1.21 -7.00
N THR A 111 14.89 2.43 -6.59
CA THR A 111 15.81 3.34 -5.89
C THR A 111 15.14 3.95 -4.66
N VAL A 112 15.99 4.51 -3.79
CA VAL A 112 15.58 5.33 -2.65
C VAL A 112 16.33 6.64 -2.76
N ASP A 113 15.59 7.75 -2.83
CA ASP A 113 16.13 9.10 -2.84
C ASP A 113 15.50 9.91 -1.69
N GLY A 114 16.28 10.12 -0.62
CA GLY A 114 15.77 10.66 0.63
C GLY A 114 14.61 9.81 1.17
N THR A 115 13.41 10.38 1.21
CA THR A 115 12.17 9.72 1.63
C THR A 115 11.28 9.32 0.45
N THR A 116 11.80 9.36 -0.78
CA THR A 116 11.06 8.95 -1.98
C THR A 116 11.58 7.60 -2.46
N LEU A 117 10.67 6.64 -2.54
CA LEU A 117 10.91 5.36 -3.18
C LEU A 117 10.51 5.46 -4.65
N TYR A 118 11.27 4.78 -5.50
CA TYR A 118 10.94 4.61 -6.91
C TYR A 118 11.04 3.15 -7.31
N SER A 119 10.14 2.69 -8.18
CA SER A 119 10.23 1.37 -8.80
C SER A 119 9.71 1.37 -10.23
N ARG A 120 10.43 0.72 -11.16
CA ARG A 120 9.96 0.37 -12.50
C ARG A 120 9.58 -1.10 -12.56
N TRP A 121 8.45 -1.41 -13.17
CA TRP A 121 7.95 -2.77 -13.35
C TRP A 121 7.06 -2.86 -14.58
N ASP A 122 6.96 -4.05 -15.16
CA ASP A 122 6.12 -4.31 -16.32
C ASP A 122 4.90 -5.15 -15.95
N ALA A 123 3.72 -4.72 -16.42
CA ALA A 123 2.48 -5.47 -16.28
C ALA A 123 2.26 -6.43 -17.48
N TRP A 124 2.80 -6.05 -18.64
CA TRP A 124 2.94 -6.83 -19.87
C TRP A 124 4.25 -6.39 -20.56
N ASP A 125 4.71 -7.15 -21.55
CA ASP A 125 5.93 -6.85 -22.32
C ASP A 125 5.93 -5.45 -23.01
N ASP A 126 4.76 -4.83 -23.16
CA ASP A 126 4.53 -3.52 -23.79
C ASP A 126 3.76 -2.54 -22.86
N VAL A 127 3.75 -2.81 -21.55
CA VAL A 127 3.13 -1.95 -20.54
C VAL A 127 4.07 -1.78 -19.35
N THR A 128 4.75 -0.64 -19.32
CA THR A 128 5.70 -0.29 -18.26
C THR A 128 5.08 0.69 -17.28
N VAL A 129 5.34 0.46 -15.99
CA VAL A 129 4.88 1.31 -14.91
C VAL A 129 6.07 1.82 -14.10
N ASP A 130 6.20 3.14 -14.06
CA ASP A 130 7.07 3.84 -13.13
C ASP A 130 6.24 4.27 -11.91
N THR A 131 6.61 3.82 -10.71
CA THR A 131 5.94 4.15 -9.46
C THR A 131 6.86 4.96 -8.56
N TRP A 132 6.37 6.08 -8.02
CA TRP A 132 7.00 6.84 -6.93
C TRP A 132 6.13 6.78 -5.68
N VAL A 133 6.77 6.69 -4.52
CA VAL A 133 6.08 6.58 -3.23
C VAL A 133 6.79 7.40 -2.19
N ALA A 134 6.08 8.25 -1.47
CA ALA A 134 6.65 9.05 -0.40
C ALA A 134 5.70 9.11 0.81
N PRO A 135 6.23 9.14 2.05
CA PRO A 135 5.42 9.34 3.25
C PRO A 135 4.88 10.77 3.32
N ALA A 136 3.69 10.93 3.87
CA ALA A 136 3.01 12.19 4.15
C ALA A 136 2.12 12.01 5.38
N LEU A 137 2.74 11.65 6.53
CA LEU A 137 2.07 11.20 7.76
C LEU A 137 0.82 12.04 8.08
N PRO A 138 -0.33 11.41 8.41
CA PRO A 138 -0.53 9.96 8.61
C PRO A 138 -0.64 9.16 7.29
N TRP A 139 -0.55 9.85 6.16
CA TRP A 139 -0.78 9.32 4.82
C TRP A 139 0.52 8.96 4.10
N HIS A 140 0.38 8.46 2.88
CA HIS A 140 1.45 8.33 1.92
C HIS A 140 0.91 8.67 0.54
N VAL A 141 1.80 9.17 -0.33
CA VAL A 141 1.47 9.53 -1.71
C VAL A 141 2.11 8.50 -2.62
N ARG A 142 1.31 7.99 -3.56
CA ARG A 142 1.75 7.11 -4.65
C ARG A 142 1.46 7.80 -5.98
N ILE A 143 2.47 7.83 -6.84
CA ILE A 143 2.38 8.34 -8.21
C ILE A 143 2.76 7.23 -9.17
N HIS A 144 1.90 6.95 -10.15
CA HIS A 144 2.16 5.96 -11.18
C HIS A 144 2.17 6.62 -12.56
N ARG A 145 3.26 6.46 -13.31
CA ARG A 145 3.28 6.75 -14.75
C ARG A 145 3.20 5.41 -15.48
N ILE A 146 2.15 5.25 -16.27
CA ILE A 146 1.90 4.06 -17.08
C ILE A 146 2.20 4.40 -18.53
N ASP A 147 3.19 3.73 -19.12
CA ASP A 147 3.53 3.82 -20.54
C ASP A 147 2.91 2.64 -21.28
N THR A 148 1.94 2.93 -22.15
CA THR A 148 1.18 1.90 -22.86
C THR A 148 0.52 2.44 -24.12
N SER A 149 0.35 1.58 -25.12
CA SER A 149 -0.55 1.81 -26.26
C SER A 149 -1.90 1.09 -26.13
N ARG A 150 -2.11 0.35 -25.03
CA ARG A 150 -3.32 -0.43 -24.78
C ARG A 150 -4.40 0.43 -24.13
N ARG A 151 -5.65 0.03 -24.29
CA ARG A 151 -6.73 0.53 -23.42
C ARG A 151 -6.74 -0.33 -22.16
N LEU A 152 -6.56 0.29 -21.00
CA LEU A 152 -6.48 -0.42 -19.74
C LEU A 152 -7.49 0.12 -18.72
N HIS A 153 -7.86 -0.76 -17.80
CA HIS A 153 -8.57 -0.46 -16.57
C HIS A 153 -7.56 -0.59 -15.44
N SER A 154 -7.69 0.27 -14.43
CA SER A 154 -6.78 0.31 -13.29
C SER A 154 -7.54 0.37 -11.98
N GLY A 155 -6.96 -0.24 -10.96
CA GLY A 155 -7.44 -0.21 -9.58
C GLY A 155 -6.29 0.16 -8.65
N GLU A 156 -6.49 1.12 -7.76
CA GLU A 156 -5.52 1.47 -6.71
C GLU A 156 -6.09 1.16 -5.33
N GLY A 157 -5.37 0.35 -4.54
CA GLY A 157 -5.86 -0.09 -3.24
C GLY A 157 -5.14 0.57 -2.07
N GLY A 158 -5.92 0.99 -1.07
CA GLY A 158 -5.47 1.34 0.28
C GLY A 158 -5.16 0.09 1.12
N PHE A 159 -5.36 0.15 2.43
CA PHE A 159 -5.17 -1.02 3.30
C PHE A 159 -6.41 -1.92 3.34
N ALA A 160 -6.23 -3.24 3.53
CA ALA A 160 -7.36 -4.15 3.63
C ALA A 160 -8.24 -3.82 4.86
N LEU A 161 -9.52 -3.59 4.63
CA LEU A 161 -10.50 -3.34 5.69
C LEU A 161 -11.25 -4.62 6.04
N ASP A 162 -11.48 -4.82 7.34
CA ASP A 162 -12.36 -5.90 7.79
C ASP A 162 -13.81 -5.60 7.40
N ARG A 163 -14.47 -6.59 6.78
CA ARG A 163 -15.89 -6.54 6.42
C ARG A 163 -16.76 -7.26 7.45
N SER A 164 -16.18 -7.88 8.47
CA SER A 164 -16.93 -8.55 9.53
C SER A 164 -17.74 -7.53 10.33
N GLY A 165 -19.07 -7.65 10.29
CA GLY A 165 -19.99 -6.76 10.98
C GLY A 165 -20.61 -5.63 10.16
N ASN A 166 -20.34 -5.54 8.85
CA ASN A 166 -21.01 -4.57 7.97
C ASN A 166 -21.99 -5.25 7.01
N GLU A 167 -23.26 -4.83 7.07
CA GLU A 167 -24.34 -5.33 6.21
C GLU A 167 -24.39 -4.62 4.85
N ASP A 168 -23.70 -3.48 4.71
CA ASP A 168 -23.63 -2.72 3.47
C ASP A 168 -22.37 -3.10 2.67
N PRO A 169 -22.53 -3.73 1.49
CA PRO A 169 -21.39 -4.14 0.69
C PRO A 169 -20.63 -2.99 0.03
N ASP A 170 -21.24 -1.80 -0.10
CA ASP A 170 -20.76 -0.66 -0.89
C ASP A 170 -20.11 0.43 -0.02
N ALA A 171 -20.18 0.32 1.31
CA ALA A 171 -19.74 1.36 2.25
C ALA A 171 -18.26 1.78 2.16
N PHE A 172 -17.43 1.05 1.41
CA PHE A 172 -15.99 1.30 1.26
C PHE A 172 -15.50 1.34 -0.19
N GLU A 173 -16.42 1.30 -1.16
CA GLU A 173 -16.08 1.41 -2.59
C GLU A 173 -16.37 2.83 -3.07
N HIS A 174 -15.32 3.58 -3.39
CA HIS A 174 -15.43 4.88 -4.03
C HIS A 174 -15.06 4.76 -5.50
N THR A 175 -16.05 4.78 -6.40
CA THR A 175 -15.80 4.66 -7.84
C THR A 175 -15.82 6.03 -8.50
N GLU A 176 -14.68 6.49 -9.01
CA GLU A 176 -14.61 7.67 -9.89
C GLU A 176 -14.19 7.23 -11.30
N SER A 177 -15.03 7.50 -12.31
CA SER A 177 -14.66 7.26 -13.70
C SER A 177 -14.18 8.56 -14.36
N LEU A 178 -12.93 8.58 -14.81
CA LEU A 178 -12.34 9.70 -15.55
C LEU A 178 -12.08 9.25 -16.99
N GLU A 179 -12.72 9.89 -17.97
CA GLU A 179 -12.66 9.43 -19.38
C GLU A 179 -11.69 10.17 -20.31
N GLU A 180 -11.21 11.41 -20.07
CA GLU A 180 -10.28 12.05 -21.03
C GLU A 180 -9.27 13.05 -20.43
N ARG A 181 -8.03 12.95 -20.92
CA ARG A 181 -6.94 13.95 -20.99
C ARG A 181 -6.75 14.90 -19.78
N LEU A 182 -6.17 14.41 -18.68
CA LEU A 182 -5.09 14.99 -17.84
C LEU A 182 -5.14 14.46 -16.39
N CYS A 183 -4.02 14.65 -15.67
CA CYS A 183 -3.64 14.20 -14.32
C CYS A 183 -4.78 14.01 -13.31
N SER A 184 -4.77 12.88 -12.59
CA SER A 184 -5.57 12.79 -11.35
C SER A 184 -4.94 13.68 -10.27
N ILE A 185 -5.74 14.56 -9.68
CA ILE A 185 -5.51 15.26 -8.40
C ILE A 185 -6.88 15.38 -7.74
N LEU A 186 -7.03 14.87 -6.51
CA LEU A 186 -7.94 15.44 -5.51
C LEU A 186 -7.13 15.67 -4.22
N LEU A 187 -7.34 16.85 -3.62
CA LEU A 187 -6.74 17.42 -2.41
C LEU A 187 -7.76 18.46 -1.91
N GLU A 188 -8.10 18.55 -0.61
CA GLU A 188 -8.40 19.86 0.01
C GLU A 188 -8.21 19.88 1.56
N LEU A 189 -7.32 20.77 2.00
CA LEU A 189 -7.04 21.11 3.39
C LEU A 189 -8.03 22.19 3.88
N ALA A 190 -8.45 22.04 5.15
CA ALA A 190 -9.33 22.91 5.95
C ALA A 190 -10.84 22.60 5.86
N GLY A 191 -11.25 21.46 6.45
CA GLY A 191 -12.65 21.20 6.83
C GLY A 191 -13.21 19.80 6.56
N PHE A 192 -12.35 18.77 6.46
CA PHE A 192 -12.64 17.32 6.35
C PHE A 192 -13.53 16.84 5.18
N GLU A 193 -12.87 16.40 4.09
CA GLU A 193 -13.13 15.24 3.22
C GLU A 193 -11.76 14.85 2.59
N ILE A 194 -11.35 13.57 2.61
CA ILE A 194 -9.97 13.13 2.22
C ILE A 194 -10.03 12.06 1.11
N SER A 195 -9.30 12.30 0.02
CA SER A 195 -8.90 11.30 -0.98
C SER A 195 -7.60 11.75 -1.66
N VAL A 196 -6.52 10.93 -1.66
CA VAL A 196 -5.38 11.11 -2.58
C VAL A 196 -4.84 9.75 -3.03
N GLY A 197 -5.20 9.36 -4.25
CA GLY A 197 -4.43 8.44 -5.11
C GLY A 197 -4.13 9.17 -6.42
N ILE A 198 -2.89 9.12 -6.94
CA ILE A 198 -2.56 9.84 -8.18
C ILE A 198 -1.92 8.91 -9.23
N VAL A 199 -2.72 8.57 -10.24
CA VAL A 199 -2.35 7.93 -11.51
C VAL A 199 -2.07 9.01 -12.56
N LEU A 200 -0.89 9.03 -13.17
CA LEU A 200 -0.54 9.91 -14.31
C LEU A 200 -0.56 9.12 -15.63
N VAL A 201 -1.59 9.42 -16.44
CA VAL A 201 -2.02 8.67 -17.63
C VAL A 201 -1.33 9.16 -18.91
N ALA A 202 -0.61 8.28 -19.61
CA ALA A 202 -0.28 8.45 -21.02
C ALA A 202 -1.32 7.70 -21.90
N SER A 203 -2.47 8.34 -22.10
CA SER A 203 -3.63 7.91 -22.93
C SER A 203 -4.45 6.69 -22.47
N SER A 204 -5.79 6.82 -22.57
CA SER A 204 -6.80 5.74 -22.55
C SER A 204 -6.84 4.75 -21.35
N ILE A 205 -6.78 5.24 -20.11
CA ILE A 205 -6.93 4.39 -18.91
C ILE A 205 -8.18 4.80 -18.11
N ARG A 206 -9.05 3.84 -17.77
CA ARG A 206 -10.11 4.02 -16.74
C ARG A 206 -9.54 3.61 -15.37
N THR A 207 -9.86 4.36 -14.32
CA THR A 207 -9.30 4.14 -12.97
C THR A 207 -10.42 3.95 -11.96
N GLN A 208 -10.23 3.09 -10.96
CA GLN A 208 -11.03 3.01 -9.74
C GLN A 208 -10.09 3.03 -8.53
N THR A 209 -10.48 3.69 -7.44
CA THR A 209 -9.61 3.87 -6.27
C THR A 209 -10.34 3.44 -5.00
N GLN A 210 -9.78 2.50 -4.24
CA GLN A 210 -10.27 2.15 -2.92
C GLN A 210 -9.41 2.84 -1.86
N THR A 211 -10.00 3.76 -1.10
CA THR A 211 -9.31 4.50 -0.05
C THR A 211 -9.70 3.97 1.33
N SER A 212 -8.71 3.63 2.15
CA SER A 212 -8.92 3.28 3.56
C SER A 212 -8.64 4.53 4.40
N ALA A 213 -9.69 5.18 4.91
CA ALA A 213 -9.55 6.34 5.77
C ALA A 213 -9.26 5.91 7.22
N ILE A 214 -8.06 6.22 7.72
CA ILE A 214 -7.74 6.08 9.14
C ILE A 214 -8.49 7.19 9.89
N HIS A 215 -9.61 6.84 10.51
CA HIS A 215 -10.26 7.75 11.45
C HIS A 215 -9.48 7.70 12.77
N GLY A 216 -9.03 8.87 13.25
CA GLY A 216 -8.39 8.99 14.56
C GLY A 216 -9.33 8.44 15.63
N ARG A 217 -9.01 7.25 16.15
CA ARG A 217 -9.73 6.71 17.31
C ARG A 217 -9.33 7.58 18.50
N SER A 218 -10.23 8.45 18.96
CA SER A 218 -10.08 9.07 20.27
C SER A 218 -10.00 7.94 21.29
N CYS A 219 -8.80 7.72 21.84
CA CYS A 219 -8.56 6.74 22.87
C CYS A 219 -9.29 7.21 24.14
N GLN A 220 -10.53 6.76 24.36
CA GLN A 220 -11.15 6.84 25.67
C GLN A 220 -10.50 5.76 26.53
N ARG A 221 -9.54 6.19 27.37
CA ARG A 221 -9.09 5.43 28.54
C ARG A 221 -10.10 5.54 29.67
#